data_AF-A0A1S2KQ41-F1
#
_entry.id   AF-A0A1S2KQ41-F1
#
_cell.length_a   1.000
_cell.length_b   1.000
_cell.length_c   1.000
_cell.angle_alpha   90.00
_cell.angle_beta   90.00
_cell.angle_gamma   90.00
#
_symmetry.space_group_name_H-M   'P 1'
#
loop_
_entity.id
_entity.type
_entity.pdbx_description
1 polymer ?
#
loop_
_entity_poly.entity_id
_entity_poly.type
_entity_poly.pdbx_seq_one_letter_code
_entity_poly.pdbx_strand_id
1 'polypeptide(L)'
;MHPKGPISAAAVTALASLTLLAGPAAPAASASAEESASASSAEGTASADGSGSAHADLVTAYQATLKYHSVERALQDGYRPMRGCIEREGEGGMGYHYVNTAYNNTTDPAHPSALMYEPGPGGTLRLVGIEWFVEDADQDLSTDDDRPAMFGQPFLGPSPGVEEGVAAHYDLHVWIYKPNPKGMFHEWNPHVSCPAD
;
A
#
# COMPACT_ATOMS: atom_id res chain seq x y z
N MET A 1 -7.25 54.01 -3.08
CA MET A 1 -8.31 54.44 -4.03
C MET A 1 -8.55 53.32 -5.02
N HIS A 2 -9.82 52.96 -5.29
CA HIS A 2 -10.19 51.99 -6.33
C HIS A 2 -10.41 52.71 -7.67
N PRO A 3 -10.25 51.98 -8.79
CA PRO A 3 -11.26 51.98 -9.83
C PRO A 3 -11.86 50.58 -10.02
N LYS A 4 -13.19 50.51 -10.11
CA LYS A 4 -13.95 49.32 -10.51
C LYS A 4 -14.13 49.34 -12.03
N GLY A 5 -14.04 48.18 -12.68
CA GLY A 5 -14.38 47.95 -14.09
C GLY A 5 -15.16 46.63 -14.25
N PRO A 6 -16.09 46.51 -15.21
CA PRO A 6 -17.28 45.68 -15.02
C PRO A 6 -17.20 44.22 -15.49
N ILE A 7 -18.11 43.47 -14.87
CA ILE A 7 -18.58 42.11 -15.16
C ILE A 7 -19.01 41.96 -16.62
N SER A 8 -18.70 40.81 -17.22
CA SER A 8 -19.52 40.22 -18.31
C SER A 8 -19.79 38.75 -18.00
N ALA A 9 -21.07 38.41 -17.88
CA ALA A 9 -21.54 37.05 -17.79
C ALA A 9 -22.01 36.58 -19.17
N ALA A 10 -21.66 35.36 -19.56
CA ALA A 10 -22.27 34.66 -20.68
C ALA A 10 -22.45 33.20 -20.30
N ALA A 11 -23.66 32.83 -19.89
CA ALA A 11 -24.05 31.44 -19.72
C ALA A 11 -24.45 30.87 -21.07
N VAL A 12 -23.95 29.67 -21.41
CA VAL A 12 -24.53 28.84 -22.47
C VAL A 12 -24.71 27.43 -21.91
N THR A 13 -25.91 27.16 -21.41
CA THR A 13 -26.38 25.80 -21.14
C THR A 13 -26.75 25.11 -22.44
N ALA A 14 -26.23 23.90 -22.65
CA ALA A 14 -26.72 22.98 -23.66
C ALA A 14 -26.87 21.59 -23.04
N LEU A 15 -28.09 21.24 -22.65
CA LEU A 15 -28.47 19.84 -22.42
C LEU A 15 -28.73 19.20 -23.78
N ALA A 16 -28.23 17.98 -23.99
CA ALA A 16 -28.67 17.09 -25.06
C ALA A 16 -29.05 15.74 -24.43
N SER A 17 -30.25 15.27 -24.73
CA SER A 17 -30.90 14.20 -23.97
C SER A 17 -30.63 12.80 -24.49
N LEU A 18 -30.69 11.87 -23.54
CA LEU A 18 -30.76 10.41 -23.66
C LEU A 18 -31.56 9.90 -24.88
N THR A 19 -31.01 8.94 -25.62
CA THR A 19 -31.78 8.04 -26.49
C THR A 19 -31.58 6.58 -26.06
N LEU A 20 -32.68 5.94 -25.68
CA LEU A 20 -32.76 4.53 -25.33
C LEU A 20 -33.61 3.83 -26.40
N LEU A 21 -33.05 2.88 -27.14
CA LEU A 21 -33.83 2.01 -28.03
C LEU A 21 -33.69 0.55 -27.58
N ALA A 22 -34.82 -0.14 -27.48
CA ALA A 22 -34.91 -1.51 -27.00
C ALA A 22 -35.73 -2.40 -27.94
N GLY A 23 -35.39 -3.69 -27.94
CA GLY A 23 -36.18 -4.81 -28.51
C GLY A 23 -35.65 -5.38 -29.84
N PRO A 24 -36.19 -6.54 -30.30
CA PRO A 24 -37.04 -7.52 -29.62
C PRO A 24 -36.38 -8.94 -29.57
N ALA A 25 -37.13 -9.99 -29.17
CA ALA A 25 -36.58 -11.30 -28.79
C ALA A 25 -37.09 -12.52 -29.60
N ALA A 26 -36.23 -13.56 -29.68
CA ALA A 26 -36.53 -15.02 -29.82
C ALA A 26 -37.14 -15.53 -31.17
N PRO A 27 -37.27 -16.86 -31.43
CA PRO A 27 -36.93 -18.05 -30.60
C PRO A 27 -36.29 -19.29 -31.33
N ALA A 28 -35.95 -20.33 -30.53
CA ALA A 28 -35.92 -21.80 -30.87
C ALA A 28 -34.87 -22.31 -31.91
N ALA A 29 -34.42 -23.57 -31.98
CA ALA A 29 -34.48 -24.81 -31.18
C ALA A 29 -33.54 -25.87 -31.84
N SER A 30 -33.13 -27.02 -31.29
CA SER A 30 -32.96 -27.56 -29.92
C SER A 30 -32.25 -28.93 -30.01
N ALA A 31 -31.37 -29.33 -29.08
CA ALA A 31 -30.87 -30.71 -28.96
C ALA A 31 -30.42 -31.05 -27.53
N SER A 32 -31.01 -32.10 -26.95
CA SER A 32 -30.65 -32.62 -25.62
C SER A 32 -29.60 -33.73 -25.74
N ALA A 33 -28.63 -33.74 -24.83
CA ALA A 33 -27.92 -34.95 -24.43
C ALA A 33 -27.65 -34.86 -22.93
N GLU A 34 -28.25 -35.77 -22.16
CA GLU A 34 -28.00 -35.91 -20.73
C GLU A 34 -26.67 -36.64 -20.54
N GLU A 35 -25.75 -36.09 -19.74
CA GLU A 35 -24.62 -36.88 -19.25
C GLU A 35 -24.58 -36.85 -17.72
N SER A 36 -24.53 -38.05 -17.17
CA SER A 36 -24.83 -38.40 -15.78
C SER A 36 -24.00 -37.61 -14.74
N ALA A 37 -24.70 -36.99 -13.79
CA ALA A 37 -24.06 -36.44 -12.60
C ALA A 37 -23.53 -37.58 -11.71
N SER A 38 -22.21 -37.74 -11.67
CA SER A 38 -21.53 -38.49 -10.61
C SER A 38 -20.88 -37.51 -9.64
N ALA A 39 -21.64 -37.14 -8.59
CA ALA A 39 -21.14 -36.32 -7.50
C ALA A 39 -20.15 -37.14 -6.65
N SER A 40 -18.88 -37.16 -7.07
CA SER A 40 -17.79 -37.62 -6.21
C SER A 40 -17.49 -36.52 -5.19
N SER A 41 -18.07 -36.66 -4.00
CA SER A 41 -17.69 -35.88 -2.82
C SER A 41 -16.28 -36.25 -2.39
N ALA A 42 -15.28 -35.72 -3.10
CA ALA A 42 -13.94 -35.63 -2.58
C ALA A 42 -13.94 -34.55 -1.49
N GLU A 43 -14.13 -34.97 -0.25
CA GLU A 43 -13.70 -34.19 0.93
C GLU A 43 -12.17 -34.13 0.94
N GLY A 44 -11.61 -33.39 -0.04
CA GLY A 44 -10.30 -32.82 0.09
C GLY A 44 -10.39 -31.75 1.16
N THR A 45 -9.81 -32.01 2.33
CA THR A 45 -9.58 -30.99 3.34
C THR A 45 -8.64 -29.94 2.77
N ALA A 46 -9.20 -28.93 2.10
CA ALA A 46 -8.48 -27.73 1.74
C ALA A 46 -8.08 -27.04 3.04
N SER A 47 -6.79 -27.17 3.39
CA SER A 47 -6.16 -26.30 4.38
C SER A 47 -6.45 -24.86 3.96
N ALA A 48 -7.16 -24.10 4.80
CA ALA A 48 -7.61 -22.77 4.42
C ALA A 48 -6.41 -21.89 3.99
N ASP A 49 -6.48 -21.37 2.76
CA ASP A 49 -5.38 -20.73 2.06
C ASP A 49 -4.93 -19.42 2.72
N GLY A 50 -3.86 -19.46 3.52
CA GLY A 50 -3.20 -18.26 4.04
C GLY A 50 -2.65 -17.33 2.95
N SER A 51 -2.48 -17.84 1.72
CA SER A 51 -2.17 -17.03 0.53
C SER A 51 -3.35 -16.19 0.04
N GLY A 52 -4.59 -16.67 0.23
CA GLY A 52 -5.81 -15.97 -0.15
C GLY A 52 -6.08 -14.74 0.72
N SER A 53 -5.90 -14.86 2.04
CA SER A 53 -5.98 -13.72 2.95
C SER A 53 -4.84 -12.73 2.71
N ALA A 54 -3.60 -13.21 2.61
CA ALA A 54 -2.43 -12.35 2.35
C ALA A 54 -2.59 -11.47 1.10
N HIS A 55 -3.19 -12.01 0.02
CA HIS A 55 -3.48 -11.23 -1.18
C HIS A 55 -4.58 -10.18 -0.95
N ALA A 56 -5.66 -10.52 -0.25
CA ALA A 56 -6.73 -9.59 0.10
C ALA A 56 -6.24 -8.45 1.02
N ASP A 57 -5.33 -8.75 1.95
CA ASP A 57 -4.69 -7.78 2.83
C ASP A 57 -3.78 -6.82 2.03
N LEU A 58 -2.98 -7.33 1.09
CA LEU A 58 -2.18 -6.48 0.18
C LEU A 58 -3.05 -5.56 -0.68
N VAL A 59 -4.20 -6.06 -1.17
CA VAL A 59 -5.18 -5.22 -1.89
C VAL A 59 -5.76 -4.15 -0.98
N THR A 60 -6.04 -4.47 0.29
CA THR A 60 -6.53 -3.52 1.29
C THR A 60 -5.50 -2.41 1.54
N ALA A 61 -4.23 -2.79 1.75
CA ALA A 61 -3.12 -1.86 1.90
C ALA A 61 -2.94 -0.92 0.69
N TYR A 62 -2.99 -1.46 -0.52
CA TYR A 62 -2.96 -0.68 -1.75
C TYR A 62 -4.09 0.34 -1.80
N GLN A 63 -5.34 -0.09 -1.64
CA GLN A 63 -6.51 0.79 -1.74
C GLN A 63 -6.53 1.88 -0.66
N ALA A 64 -6.15 1.55 0.58
CA ALA A 64 -6.08 2.50 1.68
C ALA A 64 -5.00 3.58 1.47
N THR A 65 -3.88 3.23 0.85
CA THR A 65 -2.70 4.10 0.72
C THR A 65 -2.58 4.82 -0.61
N LEU A 66 -3.37 4.48 -1.64
CA LEU A 66 -3.40 5.13 -2.96
C LEU A 66 -3.47 6.67 -2.91
N LYS A 67 -4.23 7.22 -1.95
CA LYS A 67 -4.35 8.68 -1.72
C LYS A 67 -3.02 9.36 -1.38
N TYR A 68 -2.03 8.62 -0.86
CA TYR A 68 -0.74 9.14 -0.42
C TYR A 68 0.29 9.29 -1.55
N HIS A 69 -0.08 9.04 -2.81
CA HIS A 69 0.65 9.63 -3.94
C HIS A 69 0.70 11.17 -3.87
N SER A 70 -0.20 11.82 -3.10
CA SER A 70 -0.03 13.20 -2.62
C SER A 70 0.53 13.20 -1.20
N VAL A 71 1.69 13.83 -1.01
CA VAL A 71 2.32 14.03 0.30
C VAL A 71 1.43 14.90 1.19
N GLU A 72 0.69 15.84 0.62
CA GLU A 72 -0.26 16.69 1.34
C GLU A 72 -1.37 15.87 2.00
N ARG A 73 -1.81 14.76 1.39
CA ARG A 73 -2.75 13.81 2.00
C ARG A 73 -2.11 13.04 3.16
N ALA A 74 -0.87 12.60 3.01
CA ALA A 74 -0.13 11.96 4.10
C ALA A 74 0.03 12.91 5.31
N LEU A 75 0.39 14.18 5.05
CA LEU A 75 0.48 15.21 6.08
C LEU A 75 -0.88 15.51 6.75
N GLN A 76 -1.97 15.55 5.98
CA GLN A 76 -3.33 15.73 6.53
C GLN A 76 -3.74 14.58 7.43
N ASP A 77 -3.40 13.34 7.06
CA ASP A 77 -3.74 12.12 7.80
C ASP A 77 -2.72 11.76 8.90
N GLY A 78 -1.83 12.71 9.26
CA GLY A 78 -0.97 12.62 10.45
C GLY A 78 0.47 12.15 10.23
N TYR A 79 0.82 11.63 9.06
CA TYR A 79 2.19 11.17 8.77
C TYR A 79 3.17 12.35 8.72
N ARG A 80 4.38 12.20 9.28
CA ARG A 80 5.41 13.25 9.37
C ARG A 80 6.77 12.73 8.90
N PRO A 81 7.59 13.54 8.22
CA PRO A 81 8.93 13.10 7.83
C PRO A 81 9.77 12.78 9.07
N MET A 82 10.35 11.59 9.11
CA MET A 82 11.17 11.12 10.23
C MET A 82 12.58 11.73 10.19
N ARG A 83 13.31 11.50 9.10
CA ARG A 83 14.67 11.99 8.88
C ARG A 83 14.95 12.24 7.39
N GLY A 84 16.22 12.47 7.04
CA GLY A 84 16.68 12.51 5.65
C GLY A 84 16.42 11.22 4.86
N CYS A 85 16.76 11.24 3.57
CA CYS A 85 16.60 10.07 2.72
C CYS A 85 17.51 8.93 3.18
N ILE A 86 17.00 7.69 3.19
CA ILE A 86 17.73 6.52 3.66
C ILE A 86 18.18 5.67 2.48
N GLU A 87 19.50 5.53 2.33
CA GLU A 87 20.13 4.56 1.42
C GLU A 87 21.37 3.93 2.07
N ARG A 88 21.82 2.81 1.48
CA ARG A 88 23.02 2.09 1.87
C ARG A 88 23.76 1.61 0.63
N GLU A 89 25.07 1.85 0.58
CA GLU A 89 25.94 1.44 -0.53
C GLU A 89 25.81 -0.07 -0.80
N GLY A 90 25.65 -0.44 -2.07
CA GLY A 90 25.45 -1.84 -2.50
C GLY A 90 24.04 -2.41 -2.26
N GLU A 91 23.28 -1.87 -1.32
CA GLU A 91 21.93 -2.36 -1.00
C GLU A 91 20.81 -1.65 -1.78
N GLY A 92 20.92 -0.32 -1.93
CA GLY A 92 19.90 0.55 -2.51
C GLY A 92 19.30 1.51 -1.49
N GLY A 93 18.12 2.05 -1.80
CA GLY A 93 17.39 2.96 -0.93
C GLY A 93 16.17 2.33 -0.25
N MET A 94 15.82 2.85 0.92
CA MET A 94 14.44 2.83 1.43
C MET A 94 13.71 4.11 1.02
N GLY A 95 14.41 5.25 0.99
CA GLY A 95 13.86 6.57 0.68
C GLY A 95 13.57 7.43 1.92
N TYR A 96 12.68 8.41 1.78
CA TYR A 96 12.17 9.22 2.89
C TYR A 96 10.98 8.53 3.55
N HIS A 97 11.06 8.32 4.87
CA HIS A 97 9.95 7.80 5.66
C HIS A 97 9.10 8.93 6.21
N TYR A 98 7.80 8.87 5.92
CA TYR A 98 6.77 9.67 6.56
C TYR A 98 6.01 8.75 7.52
N VAL A 99 6.19 8.94 8.82
CA VAL A 99 5.74 8.05 9.89
C VAL A 99 4.50 8.62 10.58
N ASN A 100 3.53 7.77 10.92
CA ASN A 100 2.44 8.09 11.83
C ASN A 100 2.45 7.11 13.01
N THR A 101 3.02 7.56 14.13
CA THR A 101 3.21 6.73 15.34
C THR A 101 1.92 6.29 16.01
N ALA A 102 0.76 6.85 15.63
CA ALA A 102 -0.55 6.34 16.07
C ALA A 102 -0.90 4.96 15.48
N TYR A 103 -0.15 4.49 14.47
CA TYR A 103 -0.29 3.17 13.85
C TYR A 103 0.89 2.22 14.16
N ASN A 104 1.84 2.63 15.02
CA ASN A 104 2.83 1.72 15.59
C ASN A 104 2.13 0.65 16.42
N ASN A 105 2.73 -0.55 16.50
CA ASN A 105 2.22 -1.69 17.26
C ASN A 105 0.85 -2.19 16.76
N THR A 106 0.51 -1.89 15.50
CA THR A 106 -0.68 -2.39 14.81
C THR A 106 -0.30 -3.25 13.62
N THR A 107 -1.10 -4.27 13.32
CA THR A 107 -0.99 -5.12 12.13
C THR A 107 -2.21 -5.00 11.22
N ASP A 108 -2.82 -3.80 11.17
CA ASP A 108 -3.95 -3.50 10.30
C ASP A 108 -3.46 -3.19 8.88
N PRO A 109 -3.84 -3.98 7.85
CA PRO A 109 -3.45 -3.73 6.46
C PRO A 109 -3.86 -2.36 5.92
N ALA A 110 -4.88 -1.68 6.49
CA ALA A 110 -5.31 -0.36 6.03
C ALA A 110 -4.48 0.80 6.61
N HIS A 111 -3.67 0.56 7.66
CA HIS A 111 -3.01 1.59 8.45
C HIS A 111 -1.52 1.26 8.67
N PRO A 112 -0.65 1.49 7.66
CA PRO A 112 0.80 1.34 7.84
C PRO A 112 1.35 2.39 8.81
N SER A 113 2.42 2.03 9.51
CA SER A 113 3.14 2.94 10.41
C SER A 113 3.95 3.98 9.62
N ALA A 114 4.46 3.63 8.43
CA ALA A 114 5.17 4.58 7.56
C ALA A 114 4.82 4.46 6.07
N LEU A 115 5.05 5.58 5.37
CA LEU A 115 4.94 5.74 3.92
C LEU A 115 6.33 6.07 3.36
N MET A 116 6.80 5.29 2.40
CA MET A 116 8.14 5.44 1.81
C MET A 116 8.09 6.20 0.48
N TYR A 117 8.88 7.26 0.38
CA TYR A 117 8.97 8.11 -0.82
C TYR A 117 10.37 8.19 -1.41
N GLU A 118 10.48 8.22 -2.74
CA GLU A 118 11.72 8.53 -3.44
C GLU A 118 11.72 9.94 -4.06
N PRO A 119 12.91 10.54 -4.32
CA PRO A 119 13.03 11.75 -5.11
C PRO A 119 12.37 11.62 -6.49
N GLY A 120 11.46 12.52 -6.80
CA GLY A 120 10.83 12.67 -8.11
C GLY A 120 11.40 13.86 -8.91
N PRO A 121 11.00 14.00 -10.19
CA PRO A 121 11.40 15.14 -11.01
C PRO A 121 11.03 16.48 -10.37
N GLY A 122 11.91 17.47 -10.49
CA GLY A 122 11.64 18.84 -10.01
C GLY A 122 11.52 18.99 -8.49
N GLY A 123 12.09 18.07 -7.70
CA GLY A 123 12.02 18.10 -6.23
C GLY A 123 10.69 17.60 -5.66
N THR A 124 9.88 16.93 -6.48
CA THR A 124 8.69 16.20 -6.00
C THR A 124 9.09 14.93 -5.25
N LEU A 125 8.13 14.29 -4.57
CA LEU A 125 8.30 12.98 -3.97
C LEU A 125 7.33 11.98 -4.64
N ARG A 126 7.79 10.74 -4.85
CA ARG A 126 6.98 9.63 -5.35
C ARG A 126 6.86 8.53 -4.31
N LEU A 127 5.64 8.16 -3.95
CA LEU A 127 5.36 6.99 -3.12
C LEU A 127 5.88 5.72 -3.81
N VAL A 128 6.70 4.93 -3.11
CA VAL A 128 7.36 3.72 -3.61
C VAL A 128 7.01 2.46 -2.82
N GLY A 129 6.66 2.60 -1.55
CA GLY A 129 6.22 1.52 -0.68
C GLY A 129 5.65 2.05 0.63
N ILE A 130 5.36 1.13 1.53
CA ILE A 130 4.75 1.35 2.85
C ILE A 130 5.36 0.37 3.85
N GLU A 131 5.23 0.64 5.15
CA GLU A 131 5.90 -0.13 6.21
C GLU A 131 4.99 -0.25 7.45
N TRP A 132 5.05 -1.40 8.12
CA TRP A 132 4.52 -1.58 9.46
C TRP A 132 5.64 -1.70 10.47
N PHE A 133 5.44 -1.11 11.65
CA PHE A 133 6.41 -1.04 12.73
C PHE A 133 5.76 -1.54 14.03
N VAL A 134 6.40 -2.50 14.70
CA VAL A 134 5.97 -3.05 15.98
C VAL A 134 7.16 -3.08 16.93
N GLU A 135 7.06 -2.37 18.05
CA GLU A 135 8.05 -2.39 19.12
C GLU A 135 8.19 -3.80 19.70
N ASP A 136 9.42 -4.22 19.91
CA ASP A 136 9.81 -5.47 20.56
C ASP A 136 9.37 -5.42 22.05
N ALA A 137 8.57 -6.38 22.49
CA ALA A 137 7.83 -6.27 23.74
C ALA A 137 8.71 -6.37 25.01
N ASP A 138 9.84 -7.10 24.94
CA ASP A 138 10.79 -7.23 26.06
C ASP A 138 12.04 -6.35 25.90
N GLN A 139 12.28 -5.81 24.69
CA GLN A 139 13.44 -4.98 24.31
C GLN A 139 14.78 -5.75 24.37
N ASP A 140 14.76 -7.08 24.25
CA ASP A 140 15.95 -7.93 24.19
C ASP A 140 16.21 -8.40 22.74
N LEU A 141 17.24 -7.83 22.12
CA LEU A 141 17.67 -8.17 20.75
C LEU A 141 18.15 -9.63 20.57
N SER A 142 18.07 -10.48 21.61
CA SER A 142 18.39 -11.91 21.56
C SER A 142 17.17 -12.85 21.56
N THR A 143 15.95 -12.33 21.78
CA THR A 143 14.67 -13.04 21.67
C THR A 143 13.95 -12.69 20.36
N ASP A 144 12.96 -13.51 19.97
CA ASP A 144 12.09 -13.21 18.82
C ASP A 144 10.69 -13.85 18.86
N ASP A 145 10.21 -14.24 20.05
CA ASP A 145 8.96 -14.99 20.23
C ASP A 145 7.68 -14.16 20.12
N ASP A 146 7.78 -12.83 20.18
CA ASP A 146 6.69 -11.87 19.95
C ASP A 146 6.61 -11.38 18.49
N ARG A 147 7.56 -11.77 17.62
CA ARG A 147 7.67 -11.30 16.23
C ARG A 147 6.33 -11.44 15.47
N PRO A 148 5.75 -10.34 14.98
CA PRO A 148 4.50 -10.38 14.23
C PRO A 148 4.69 -10.90 12.80
N ALA A 149 3.58 -11.23 12.15
CA ALA A 149 3.52 -11.61 10.74
C ALA A 149 2.33 -10.95 10.04
N MET A 150 2.53 -10.50 8.79
CA MET A 150 1.50 -9.94 7.91
C MET A 150 1.76 -10.37 6.47
N PHE A 151 0.71 -10.45 5.64
CA PHE A 151 0.82 -10.85 4.22
C PHE A 151 1.52 -12.20 4.00
N GLY A 152 1.47 -13.10 5.00
CA GLY A 152 2.19 -14.37 5.01
C GLY A 152 3.71 -14.27 5.19
N GLN A 153 4.24 -13.11 5.59
CA GLN A 153 5.64 -12.89 5.93
C GLN A 153 5.80 -12.60 7.43
N PRO A 154 6.84 -13.14 8.10
CA PRO A 154 7.30 -12.59 9.38
C PRO A 154 7.91 -11.20 9.14
N PHE A 155 7.84 -10.34 10.15
CA PHE A 155 8.56 -9.06 10.13
C PHE A 155 10.09 -9.30 10.24
N LEU A 156 10.90 -8.33 9.82
CA LEU A 156 12.34 -8.32 10.05
C LEU A 156 12.63 -7.76 11.45
N GLY A 157 13.70 -8.23 12.10
CA GLY A 157 14.09 -7.82 13.45
C GLY A 157 14.18 -8.98 14.47
N PRO A 158 14.37 -8.68 15.77
CA PRO A 158 14.34 -7.33 16.32
C PRO A 158 15.58 -6.50 15.91
N SER A 159 15.33 -5.27 15.48
CA SER A 159 16.31 -4.28 15.06
C SER A 159 16.52 -3.25 16.18
N PRO A 160 17.75 -2.77 16.43
CA PRO A 160 17.97 -1.69 17.39
C PRO A 160 17.35 -0.38 16.90
N GLY A 161 16.72 0.37 17.81
CA GLY A 161 16.33 1.76 17.56
C GLY A 161 17.56 2.64 17.36
N VAL A 162 17.87 3.00 16.11
CA VAL A 162 19.03 3.84 15.75
C VAL A 162 18.75 5.34 15.80
N GLU A 163 17.49 5.74 16.03
CA GLU A 163 17.04 7.12 16.16
C GLU A 163 16.63 7.42 17.61
N GLU A 164 16.76 8.67 18.04
CA GLU A 164 16.40 9.08 19.41
C GLU A 164 14.90 8.85 19.68
N GLY A 165 14.59 8.05 20.70
CA GLY A 165 13.21 7.73 21.08
C GLY A 165 12.56 6.60 20.28
N VAL A 166 13.29 5.93 19.39
CA VAL A 166 12.84 4.69 18.73
C VAL A 166 13.31 3.49 19.58
N ALA A 167 12.38 2.59 19.89
CA ALA A 167 12.63 1.38 20.67
C ALA A 167 13.33 0.29 19.82
N ALA A 168 13.75 -0.83 20.42
CA ALA A 168 13.94 -2.07 19.67
C ALA A 168 12.60 -2.47 19.01
N HIS A 169 12.64 -2.99 17.79
CA HIS A 169 11.43 -3.15 16.97
C HIS A 169 11.57 -4.17 15.86
N TYR A 170 10.42 -4.60 15.34
CA TYR A 170 10.26 -5.30 14.09
C TYR A 170 9.66 -4.38 13.03
N ASP A 171 10.11 -4.53 11.80
CA ASP A 171 9.57 -3.81 10.64
C ASP A 171 9.14 -4.76 9.51
N LEU A 172 8.16 -4.33 8.71
CA LEU A 172 7.81 -5.01 7.46
C LEU A 172 7.64 -4.01 6.33
N HIS A 173 8.71 -3.85 5.57
CA HIS A 173 8.75 -3.09 4.31
C HIS A 173 7.88 -3.78 3.23
N VAL A 174 7.03 -3.02 2.53
CA VAL A 174 6.20 -3.54 1.43
C VAL A 174 6.30 -2.64 0.19
N TRP A 175 7.00 -3.13 -0.83
CA TRP A 175 7.27 -2.47 -2.11
C TRP A 175 6.09 -2.53 -3.09
N ILE A 176 4.94 -2.04 -2.66
CA ILE A 176 3.66 -2.18 -3.38
C ILE A 176 3.50 -1.22 -4.57
N TYR A 177 4.28 -0.13 -4.64
CA TYR A 177 4.23 0.86 -5.72
C TYR A 177 5.43 0.83 -6.67
N LYS A 178 6.61 0.42 -6.18
CA LYS A 178 7.83 0.32 -6.98
C LYS A 178 8.45 -1.08 -6.87
N PRO A 179 8.46 -1.88 -7.96
CA PRO A 179 9.01 -3.23 -7.93
C PRO A 179 10.46 -3.28 -7.42
N ASN A 180 10.67 -4.12 -6.41
CA ASN A 180 11.99 -4.40 -5.84
C ASN A 180 12.53 -5.73 -6.42
N PRO A 181 13.69 -5.74 -7.12
CA PRO A 181 14.28 -6.94 -7.69
C PRO A 181 14.77 -7.95 -6.63
N LYS A 182 14.93 -7.54 -5.37
CA LYS A 182 15.23 -8.43 -4.23
C LYS A 182 13.98 -9.07 -3.61
N GLY A 183 12.78 -8.68 -4.06
CA GLY A 183 11.49 -9.18 -3.57
C GLY A 183 10.64 -8.08 -2.90
N MET A 184 9.31 -8.25 -2.93
CA MET A 184 8.34 -7.25 -2.45
C MET A 184 8.51 -6.87 -0.97
N PHE A 185 9.09 -7.76 -0.16
CA PHE A 185 9.24 -7.60 1.29
C PHE A 185 10.69 -7.43 1.76
N HIS A 186 11.64 -7.27 0.84
CA HIS A 186 13.04 -7.05 1.19
C HIS A 186 13.27 -5.60 1.66
N GLU A 187 13.90 -5.38 2.82
CA GLU A 187 14.16 -4.07 3.44
C GLU A 187 14.64 -3.01 2.41
N TRP A 188 15.73 -3.30 1.70
CA TRP A 188 16.34 -2.38 0.71
C TRP A 188 15.87 -2.61 -0.73
N ASN A 189 15.67 -1.54 -1.50
CA ASN A 189 15.35 -1.60 -2.93
C ASN A 189 16.47 -1.00 -3.81
N PRO A 190 17.20 -1.81 -4.60
CA PRO A 190 18.24 -1.34 -5.53
C PRO A 190 17.79 -0.33 -6.59
N HIS A 191 16.49 -0.18 -6.83
CA HIS A 191 15.95 0.80 -7.77
C HIS A 191 15.62 2.15 -7.12
N VAL A 192 15.61 2.25 -5.79
CA VAL A 192 15.46 3.51 -5.05
C VAL A 192 16.85 4.07 -4.77
N SER A 193 17.00 5.39 -4.91
CA SER A 193 18.25 6.12 -4.67
C SER A 193 17.94 7.46 -4.04
N CYS A 194 18.76 7.90 -3.10
CA CYS A 194 18.70 9.23 -2.52
C CYS A 194 19.47 10.25 -3.38
N PRO A 195 19.23 11.56 -3.19
CA PRO A 195 20.12 12.58 -3.75
C PRO A 195 21.48 12.49 -3.06
N ALA A 196 22.57 12.73 -3.80
CA ALA A 196 23.85 13.00 -3.18
C ALA A 196 23.80 14.35 -2.44
N ASP A 197 24.37 14.39 -1.23
CA ASP A 197 24.50 15.59 -0.38
C ASP A 197 25.46 16.65 -0.95
#